data_AF-A0A2H6GJF3-F1
#
_entry.id   AF-A0A2H6GJF3-F1
#
_cell.length_a   1.000
_cell.length_b   1.000
_cell.length_c   1.000
_cell.angle_alpha   90.00
_cell.angle_beta   90.00
_cell.angle_gamma   90.00
#
_symmetry.space_group_name_H-M   'P 1'
#
loop_
_entity.id
_entity.type
_entity.pdbx_description
1 polymer ?
#
loop_
_entity_poly.entity_id
_entity_poly.type
_entity_poly.pdbx_seq_one_letter_code
_entity_poly.pdbx_strand_id
1 'polypeptide(L)'
;MDLSYGSTGLLLTLIVLTFVATLPFGYWRVRCRKFSVNWFLAIHLIIPFIIAMRITGGFSYIYVPLFIISALIGQFAGGSIRPLK
;
A
#
# COMPACT_ATOMS: atom_id res chain seq x y z
N MET A 1 21.97 6.65 17.32
CA MET A 1 20.88 7.37 16.62
C MET A 1 21.54 8.13 15.48
N ASP A 2 22.00 7.42 14.46
CA ASP A 2 22.52 8.06 13.25
C ASP A 2 21.49 7.81 12.16
N LEU A 3 20.39 8.58 12.26
CA LEU A 3 19.41 8.73 11.18
C LEU A 3 20.09 9.52 10.05
N SER A 4 21.08 8.89 9.44
CA SER A 4 21.73 9.36 8.23
C SER A 4 20.64 9.54 7.17
N TYR A 5 20.66 10.68 6.48
CA TYR A 5 19.68 11.14 5.49
C TYR A 5 19.23 10.06 4.47
N GLY A 6 20.00 8.98 4.29
CA GLY A 6 19.62 7.82 3.51
C GLY A 6 18.41 7.02 4.04
N SER A 7 18.23 6.89 5.36
CA SER A 7 17.12 6.09 5.94
C SER A 7 15.77 6.81 5.91
N THR A 8 15.76 8.14 6.04
CA THR A 8 14.54 8.96 5.97
C THR A 8 14.06 9.11 4.54
N GLY A 9 14.98 9.33 3.59
CA GLY A 9 14.68 9.33 2.15
C GLY A 9 14.08 8.00 1.70
N LEU A 10 14.69 6.88 2.08
CA LEU A 10 14.18 5.54 1.77
C LEU A 10 12.79 5.30 2.36
N LEU A 11 12.56 5.72 3.61
CA LEU A 11 11.25 5.60 4.25
C LEU A 11 10.18 6.34 3.45
N LEU A 12 10.42 7.60 3.08
CA LEU A 12 9.51 8.40 2.26
C LEU A 12 9.25 7.74 0.90
N THR A 13 10.30 7.26 0.23
CA THR A 13 10.17 6.54 -1.04
C THR A 13 9.29 5.30 -0.90
N LEU A 14 9.48 4.49 0.14
CA LEU A 14 8.66 3.29 0.36
C LEU A 14 7.22 3.64 0.75
N ILE A 15 6.98 4.73 1.48
CA ILE A 15 5.62 5.20 1.80
C ILE A 15 4.89 5.60 0.52
N VAL A 16 5.53 6.39 -0.33
CA VAL A 16 4.97 6.82 -1.62
C VAL A 16 4.75 5.62 -2.54
N LEU A 17 5.73 4.70 -2.60
CA LEU A 17 5.59 3.46 -3.37
C LEU A 17 4.43 2.62 -2.85
N THR A 18 4.27 2.52 -1.53
CA THR A 18 3.12 1.82 -0.93
C THR A 18 1.81 2.47 -1.35
N PHE A 19 1.70 3.79 -1.28
CA PHE A 19 0.51 4.51 -1.71
C PHE A 19 0.19 4.24 -3.18
N VAL A 20 1.18 4.40 -4.08
CA VAL A 20 0.97 4.19 -5.53
C VAL A 20 0.63 2.74 -5.83
N ALA A 21 1.31 1.80 -5.19
CA ALA A 21 1.06 0.39 -5.39
C ALA A 21 -0.32 -0.04 -4.89
N THR A 22 -0.90 0.61 -3.86
CA THR A 22 -2.26 0.29 -3.41
C THR A 22 -3.38 0.91 -4.26
N LEU A 23 -3.09 1.92 -5.10
CA LEU A 23 -4.07 2.49 -6.05
C LEU A 23 -4.70 1.44 -6.99
N PRO A 24 -3.95 0.61 -7.74
CA PRO A 24 -4.54 -0.38 -8.64
C PRO A 24 -5.37 -1.43 -7.90
N PHE A 25 -4.96 -1.85 -6.69
CA PHE A 25 -5.76 -2.77 -5.89
C PHE A 25 -7.06 -2.14 -5.39
N GLY A 26 -7.03 -0.85 -5.02
CA GLY A 26 -8.23 -0.06 -4.70
C GLY A 26 -9.21 0.01 -5.86
N TYR A 27 -8.69 0.29 -7.05
CA TYR A 27 -9.43 0.31 -8.31
C TYR A 27 -10.06 -1.06 -8.63
N TRP A 28 -9.28 -2.13 -8.46
CA TRP A 28 -9.70 -3.51 -8.72
C TRP A 28 -10.78 -3.98 -7.75
N ARG A 29 -10.63 -3.67 -6.45
CA ARG A 29 -11.58 -4.03 -5.39
C ARG A 29 -12.99 -3.50 -5.67
N VAL A 30 -13.12 -2.27 -6.16
CA VAL A 30 -14.43 -1.64 -6.43
C VAL A 30 -15.11 -2.24 -7.67
N ARG A 31 -14.34 -2.78 -8.62
CA ARG A 31 -14.84 -3.34 -9.89
C ARG A 31 -15.17 -4.82 -9.83
N CYS A 32 -14.72 -5.52 -8.79
CA CYS A 32 -15.07 -6.92 -8.56
C CYS A 32 -16.37 -7.04 -7.77
N ARG A 33 -17.09 -8.16 -7.97
CA ARG A 33 -18.24 -8.51 -7.14
C ARG A 33 -17.78 -8.65 -5.69
N LYS A 34 -18.42 -7.95 -4.76
CA LYS A 34 -18.14 -8.08 -3.31
C LYS A 34 -18.25 -9.55 -2.90
N PHE A 35 -17.35 -10.01 -2.04
CA PHE A 35 -17.23 -11.40 -1.60
C PHE A 35 -16.94 -12.43 -2.71
N SER A 36 -16.45 -12.02 -3.87
CA SER A 36 -15.83 -12.94 -4.83
C SER A 36 -14.37 -13.23 -4.45
N VAL A 37 -13.81 -14.30 -5.02
CA VAL A 37 -12.37 -14.60 -4.90
C VAL A 37 -11.52 -13.41 -5.37
N ASN A 38 -11.90 -12.75 -6.46
CA ASN A 38 -11.19 -11.56 -6.96
C ASN A 38 -11.23 -10.39 -5.97
N TRP A 39 -12.38 -10.16 -5.32
CA TRP A 39 -12.50 -9.14 -4.27
C TRP A 39 -11.64 -9.49 -3.05
N PHE A 40 -11.62 -10.77 -2.66
CA PHE A 40 -10.78 -11.26 -1.58
C PHE A 40 -9.30 -11.03 -1.87
N LEU A 41 -8.84 -11.40 -3.08
CA LEU A 41 -7.47 -11.20 -3.54
C LEU A 41 -7.09 -9.71 -3.60
N ALA A 42 -7.99 -8.86 -4.09
CA ALA A 42 -7.74 -7.41 -4.17
C ALA A 42 -7.44 -6.78 -2.80
N ILE A 43 -8.02 -7.30 -1.71
CA ILE A 43 -7.78 -6.82 -0.34
C ILE A 43 -6.58 -7.54 0.28
N HIS A 44 -6.50 -8.86 0.14
CA HIS A 44 -5.50 -9.66 0.84
C HIS A 44 -4.13 -9.59 0.22
N LEU A 45 -3.97 -9.30 -1.08
CA LEU A 45 -2.66 -9.17 -1.73
C LEU A 45 -1.91 -7.89 -1.31
N ILE A 46 -2.63 -6.86 -0.85
CA ILE A 46 -2.03 -5.62 -0.35
C ILE A 46 -1.21 -5.87 0.91
N ILE A 47 -1.69 -6.70 1.84
CA ILE A 47 -1.03 -6.98 3.12
C ILE A 47 0.37 -7.63 2.93
N PRO A 48 0.53 -8.76 2.21
CA PRO A 48 1.83 -9.37 1.98
C PRO A 48 2.73 -8.45 1.13
N PHE A 49 2.17 -7.65 0.24
CA PHE A 49 2.94 -6.66 -0.53
C PHE A 49 3.58 -5.60 0.38
N ILE A 50 2.83 -5.05 1.34
CA ILE A 50 3.36 -4.09 2.33
C ILE A 50 4.41 -4.75 3.23
N ILE A 51 4.16 -5.97 3.68
CA ILE A 51 5.11 -6.72 4.52
C ILE A 51 6.43 -6.93 3.77
N ALA A 52 6.37 -7.32 2.49
CA ALA A 52 7.55 -7.50 1.66
C ALA A 52 8.35 -6.20 1.50
N MET A 53 7.70 -5.06 1.22
CA MET A 53 8.37 -3.75 1.12
C MET A 53 9.03 -3.34 2.44
N ARG A 54 8.38 -3.57 3.59
CA ARG A 54 8.96 -3.25 4.89
C ARG A 54 10.20 -4.10 5.18
N ILE A 55 10.13 -5.42 4.94
CA ILE A 55 11.25 -6.34 5.20
C ILE A 55 12.43 -6.00 4.30
N THR A 56 12.20 -5.79 3.01
CA THR A 56 13.26 -5.40 2.05
C THR A 56 13.86 -4.03 2.36
N GLY A 57 13.07 -3.10 2.90
CA GLY A 57 13.55 -1.81 3.39
C GLY A 57 14.24 -1.85 4.76
N GLY A 58 14.27 -2.99 5.46
CA GLY A 58 14.91 -3.12 6.77
C GLY A 58 14.26 -2.32 7.91
N PHE A 59 13.00 -1.89 7.75
CA PHE A 59 12.32 -1.05 8.74
C PHE A 59 11.80 -1.88 9.92
N SER A 60 11.85 -1.32 11.13
CA SER A 60 11.31 -1.95 12.35
C SER A 60 9.78 -1.94 12.41
N TYR A 61 9.19 -2.70 13.35
CA TYR A 61 7.73 -2.85 13.48
C TYR A 61 7.04 -1.54 13.88
N ILE A 62 7.79 -0.61 14.46
CA ILE A 62 7.31 0.73 14.80
C ILE A 62 6.80 1.52 13.59
N TYR A 63 7.27 1.22 12.38
CA TYR A 63 6.84 1.90 11.14
C TYR A 63 5.62 1.24 10.48
N VAL A 64 5.20 0.05 10.94
CA VAL A 64 4.05 -0.69 10.36
C VAL A 64 2.77 0.15 10.32
N PRO A 65 2.38 0.88 11.39
CA PRO A 65 1.18 1.72 11.35
C PRO A 65 1.22 2.75 10.22
N LEU A 66 2.41 3.29 9.92
CA LEU A 66 2.59 4.31 8.91
C LEU A 66 2.41 3.74 7.49
N PHE A 67 2.94 2.54 7.23
CA PHE A 67 2.68 1.82 5.99
C PHE A 67 1.20 1.44 5.83
N ILE A 68 0.53 1.02 6.90
CA ILE A 68 -0.90 0.70 6.87
C ILE A 68 -1.73 1.94 6.51
N ILE A 69 -1.47 3.08 7.15
CA ILE A 69 -2.17 4.34 6.86
C ILE A 69 -1.97 4.73 5.38
N SER A 70 -0.74 4.71 4.88
CA SER A 70 -0.44 4.99 3.47
C SER A 70 -1.19 4.06 2.52
N ALA A 71 -1.17 2.76 2.82
CA ALA A 71 -1.86 1.75 2.04
C ALA A 71 -3.38 1.94 2.02
N LEU A 72 -4.00 2.26 3.15
CA LEU A 72 -5.42 2.54 3.23
C LEU A 72 -5.79 3.76 2.39
N ILE A 73 -5.05 4.86 2.53
CA ILE A 73 -5.29 6.09 1.76
C ILE A 73 -5.20 5.79 0.25
N GLY A 74 -4.17 5.08 -0.19
CA GLY A 74 -4.02 4.70 -1.61
C GLY A 74 -5.11 3.73 -2.08
N GLN A 75 -5.53 2.77 -1.26
CA GLN A 75 -6.60 1.84 -1.62
C GLN A 75 -7.97 2.55 -1.74
N PHE A 76 -8.25 3.52 -0.88
CA PHE A 76 -9.45 4.35 -0.98
C PHE A 76 -9.39 5.27 -2.20
N ALA A 77 -8.27 5.98 -2.39
CA ALA A 77 -8.07 6.87 -3.54
C ALA A 77 -8.20 6.11 -4.87
N GLY A 78 -7.61 4.93 -4.98
CA GLY A 78 -7.72 4.06 -6.15
C GLY A 78 -9.15 3.59 -6.41
N GLY A 79 -9.92 3.34 -5.35
CA GLY A 79 -11.33 3.00 -5.44
C GLY A 79 -12.21 4.16 -5.93
N SER A 80 -11.79 5.40 -5.72
CA SER A 80 -12.48 6.62 -6.17
C SER A 80 -12.18 7.00 -7.63
N ILE A 81 -11.20 6.36 -8.29
CA ILE A 81 -10.88 6.61 -9.69
C ILE A 81 -12.06 6.20 -10.57
N ARG A 82 -12.73 7.20 -11.15
CA ARG A 82 -13.80 7.00 -12.13
C ARG A 82 -13.20 6.42 -13.42
N PRO A 83 -13.83 5.42 -14.05
CA PRO A 83 -13.45 5.03 -15.40
C PRO A 83 -13.63 6.26 -16.32
N LEU A 84 -12.59 6.60 -17.08
CA LEU A 84 -12.72 7.56 -18.17
C LEU A 84 -13.73 6.95 -19.16
N LYS A 85 -14.79 7.72 -19.43
CA LYS A 85 -15.90 7.31 -20.30
C LYS A 85 -15.49 7.38 -21.76
#